data_AF-C1MN51-F1
#
_entry.id   AF-C1MN51-F1
#
_cell.length_a   1.000
_cell.length_b   1.000
_cell.length_c   1.000
_cell.angle_alpha   90.00
_cell.angle_beta   90.00
_cell.angle_gamma   90.00
#
_symmetry.space_group_name_H-M   'P 1'
#
loop_
_entity.id
_entity.type
_entity.pdbx_description
1 polymer ?
#
loop_
_entity_poly.entity_id
_entity_poly.type
_entity_poly.pdbx_seq_one_letter_code
_entity_poly.pdbx_strand_id
1 'polypeptide(L)'
;LATVVEPETNRTLLCMLRRRFKLANGEERCLCLPLDHPIDVLRGEGVDPNEDLSDIGDDELKEILPDMASALASKGMLLQRSAFCMTVRGAVRFNETDALLMDAGDGAGDETEGIEILTFSSKGSRYLVYAPMNPVLLV
;
A
#
# COMPACT_ATOMS: atom_id res chain seq x y z
N LEU A 1 3.46 18.87 -9.18
CA LEU A 1 2.66 18.04 -8.26
C LEU A 1 1.23 18.00 -8.78
N ALA A 2 0.51 16.91 -8.54
CA ALA A 2 -0.91 16.73 -8.85
C ALA A 2 -1.64 16.31 -7.58
N THR A 3 -2.86 16.79 -7.36
CA THR A 3 -3.71 16.32 -6.27
C THR A 3 -4.80 15.46 -6.86
N VAL A 4 -4.83 14.20 -6.47
CA VAL A 4 -5.87 13.24 -6.81
C VAL A 4 -6.94 13.31 -5.73
N VAL A 5 -8.20 13.37 -6.11
CA VAL A 5 -9.34 13.44 -5.17
C VAL A 5 -10.24 12.24 -5.41
N GLU A 6 -10.53 11.48 -4.37
CA GLU A 6 -11.50 10.39 -4.41
C GLU A 6 -12.91 10.98 -4.32
N PRO A 7 -13.77 10.85 -5.35
CA PRO A 7 -15.08 11.51 -5.35
C PRO A 7 -16.00 11.08 -4.22
N GLU A 8 -15.91 9.82 -3.79
CA GLU A 8 -16.80 9.23 -2.79
C GLU A 8 -16.49 9.70 -1.37
N THR A 9 -15.22 9.87 -1.03
CA THR A 9 -14.77 10.21 0.33
C THR A 9 -14.27 11.65 0.45
N ASN A 10 -14.05 12.33 -0.68
CA ASN A 10 -13.39 13.62 -0.80
C ASN A 10 -11.97 13.65 -0.19
N ARG A 11 -11.35 12.47 0.01
CA ARG A 11 -9.95 12.37 0.42
C ARG A 11 -9.05 12.78 -0.72
N THR A 12 -7.87 13.25 -0.35
CA THR A 12 -6.85 13.70 -1.31
C THR A 12 -5.61 12.84 -1.21
N LEU A 13 -4.97 12.62 -2.36
CA LEU A 13 -3.64 12.04 -2.44
C LEU A 13 -2.74 12.96 -3.28
N LEU A 14 -1.65 13.40 -2.68
CA LEU A 14 -0.68 14.26 -3.34
C LEU A 14 0.33 13.40 -4.09
N CYS A 15 0.47 13.65 -5.39
CA CYS A 15 1.29 12.86 -6.29
C CYS A 15 2.32 13.71 -7.02
N MET A 16 3.46 13.10 -7.34
CA MET A 16 4.33 13.55 -8.42
C MET A 16 3.73 13.12 -9.76
N LEU A 17 3.49 14.09 -10.63
CA LEU A 17 3.11 13.82 -12.02
C LEU A 17 4.34 13.34 -12.78
N ARG A 18 4.33 12.10 -13.25
CA ARG A 18 5.44 11.50 -14.01
C ARG A 18 5.29 11.71 -15.51
N ARG A 19 4.09 11.48 -16.03
CA ARG A 19 3.82 11.59 -17.47
C ARG A 19 2.36 11.91 -17.73
N ARG A 20 2.12 12.75 -18.73
CA ARG A 20 0.80 12.89 -19.37
C ARG A 20 0.83 12.17 -20.69
N PHE A 21 -0.26 11.49 -21.04
CA PHE A 21 -0.37 10.81 -22.31
C PHE A 21 -1.83 10.77 -22.76
N LYS A 22 -2.03 10.50 -24.06
CA LYS A 22 -3.35 10.32 -24.65
C LYS A 22 -3.56 8.86 -24.98
N LEU A 23 -4.71 8.35 -24.60
CA LEU A 23 -5.19 7.05 -25.04
C LEU A 23 -5.59 7.11 -26.52
N ALA A 24 -5.78 5.96 -27.15
CA ALA A 24 -6.19 5.86 -28.55
C ALA A 24 -7.55 6.53 -28.83
N ASN A 25 -8.42 6.60 -27.83
CA ASN A 25 -9.72 7.30 -27.89
C ASN A 25 -9.60 8.83 -27.70
N GLY A 26 -8.39 9.36 -27.51
CA GLY A 26 -8.12 10.79 -27.31
C GLY A 26 -8.22 11.28 -25.86
N GLU A 27 -8.62 10.42 -24.91
CA GLU A 27 -8.66 10.77 -23.48
C GLU A 27 -7.26 11.04 -22.95
N GLU A 28 -7.11 12.14 -22.20
CA GLU A 28 -5.87 12.43 -21.48
C GLU A 28 -5.82 11.67 -20.16
N ARG A 29 -4.69 11.00 -19.92
CA ARG A 29 -4.39 10.29 -18.68
C ARG A 29 -3.05 10.72 -18.12
N CYS A 30 -2.89 10.54 -16.82
CA CYS A 30 -1.69 10.88 -16.08
C CYS A 30 -1.14 9.66 -15.35
N LEU A 31 0.16 9.42 -15.50
CA LEU A 31 0.90 8.52 -14.63
C LEU A 31 1.39 9.33 -13.43
N CYS A 32 0.97 8.93 -12.24
CA CYS A 32 1.21 9.62 -10.98
C CYS A 32 1.90 8.68 -9.98
N LEU A 33 2.84 9.22 -9.20
CA LEU A 33 3.44 8.54 -8.05
C LEU A 33 3.04 9.25 -6.76
N PRO A 34 2.42 8.56 -5.80
CA PRO A 34 2.16 9.11 -4.47
C PRO A 34 3.42 9.69 -3.82
N LEU A 35 3.30 10.83 -3.12
CA LEU A 35 4.42 11.41 -2.37
C LEU A 35 4.68 10.67 -1.06
N ASP A 36 3.63 10.28 -0.36
CA ASP A 36 3.71 9.39 0.80
C ASP A 36 3.61 7.93 0.28
N HIS A 37 4.31 7.00 0.93
CA HIS A 37 4.45 5.63 0.43
C HIS A 37 3.12 4.88 0.58
N PRO A 38 2.52 4.33 -0.49
CA PRO A 38 1.35 3.48 -0.33
C PRO A 38 1.71 2.21 0.42
N ILE A 39 0.77 1.75 1.22
CA ILE A 39 0.92 0.54 2.01
C ILE A 39 -0.32 -0.33 1.88
N ASP A 40 -0.12 -1.62 2.08
CA ASP A 40 -1.20 -2.57 2.27
C ASP A 40 -0.90 -3.50 3.45
N VAL A 41 -1.89 -4.29 3.85
CA VAL A 41 -1.80 -5.16 5.01
C VAL A 41 -2.37 -6.55 4.73
N LEU A 42 -1.60 -7.56 5.12
CA LEU A 42 -1.99 -8.97 5.04
C LEU A 42 -1.99 -9.58 6.43
N ARG A 43 -2.75 -10.65 6.62
CA ARG A 43 -2.63 -11.50 7.82
C ARG A 43 -1.46 -12.46 7.64
N GLY A 44 -0.55 -12.51 8.62
CA GLY A 44 0.68 -13.33 8.62
C GLY A 44 1.90 -12.59 9.18
N GLU A 45 3.07 -13.23 9.19
CA GLU A 45 4.34 -12.65 9.63
C GLU A 45 5.33 -12.35 8.50
N GLY A 46 5.19 -12.94 7.30
CA GLY A 46 6.03 -12.63 6.12
C GLY A 46 7.50 -13.04 6.24
N VAL A 47 7.88 -13.67 7.35
CA VAL A 47 9.25 -14.13 7.67
C VAL A 47 9.54 -15.54 7.18
N ASP A 48 8.51 -16.35 6.93
CA ASP A 48 8.66 -17.69 6.34
C ASP A 48 8.15 -17.65 4.89
N PRO A 49 8.98 -17.96 3.89
CA PRO A 49 8.55 -18.02 2.49
C PRO A 49 7.50 -19.11 2.21
N ASN A 50 7.24 -20.01 3.16
CA ASN A 50 6.18 -21.01 3.09
C ASN A 50 4.93 -20.64 3.90
N GLU A 51 4.90 -19.45 4.53
CA GLU A 51 3.69 -18.96 5.22
C GLU A 51 2.70 -18.41 4.19
N ASP A 52 1.46 -18.90 4.25
CA ASP A 52 0.38 -18.35 3.46
C ASP A 52 -0.06 -16.99 4.05
N LEU A 53 0.28 -15.92 3.36
CA LEU A 53 -0.29 -14.60 3.63
C LEU A 53 -1.74 -14.55 3.12
N SER A 54 -2.64 -13.95 3.90
CA SER A 54 -4.05 -13.85 3.53
C SER A 54 -4.52 -12.41 3.49
N ASP A 55 -5.32 -12.08 2.48
CA ASP A 55 -6.03 -10.80 2.41
C ASP A 55 -6.97 -10.61 3.61
N ILE A 56 -7.19 -9.34 3.96
CA ILE A 56 -8.15 -8.95 4.99
C ILE A 56 -9.26 -8.08 4.40
N GLY A 57 -10.47 -8.22 4.93
CA GLY A 57 -11.61 -7.39 4.51
C GLY A 57 -11.63 -6.01 5.19
N ASP A 58 -12.45 -5.11 4.67
CA ASP A 58 -12.62 -3.73 5.18
C ASP A 58 -12.99 -3.64 6.67
N ASP A 59 -13.82 -4.56 7.16
CA ASP A 59 -14.28 -4.52 8.56
C ASP A 59 -13.16 -4.94 9.52
N GLU A 60 -12.41 -5.99 9.16
CA GLU A 60 -11.22 -6.38 9.92
C GLU A 60 -10.15 -5.29 9.86
N LEU A 61 -9.91 -4.70 8.69
CA LEU A 61 -9.00 -3.57 8.55
C LEU A 61 -9.40 -2.43 9.51
N LYS A 62 -10.69 -2.06 9.57
CA LYS A 62 -11.17 -1.02 10.48
C LYS A 62 -10.87 -1.33 11.95
N GLU A 63 -10.97 -2.60 12.35
CA GLU A 63 -10.71 -3.03 13.73
C GLU A 63 -9.23 -2.95 14.13
N ILE A 64 -8.31 -3.27 13.21
CA ILE A 64 -6.87 -3.31 13.50
C ILE A 64 -6.16 -1.95 13.31
N LEU A 65 -6.81 -0.97 12.69
CA LEU A 65 -6.23 0.34 12.40
C LEU A 65 -5.57 1.05 13.59
N PRO A 66 -6.17 1.07 14.81
CA PRO A 66 -5.53 1.72 15.94
C PRO A 66 -4.18 1.07 16.30
N ASP A 67 -4.12 -0.25 16.27
CA ASP A 67 -2.92 -1.02 16.60
C ASP A 67 -1.86 -0.87 15.49
N MET A 68 -2.29 -0.91 14.22
CA MET A 68 -1.44 -0.66 13.06
C MET A 68 -0.83 0.75 13.10
N ALA A 69 -1.64 1.77 13.39
CA ALA A 69 -1.17 3.15 13.50
C ALA A 69 -0.16 3.31 14.65
N SER A 70 -0.40 2.66 15.78
CA SER A 70 0.52 2.64 16.92
C SER A 70 1.85 1.95 16.57
N ALA A 71 1.80 0.80 15.89
CA ALA A 71 2.98 0.08 15.44
C ALA A 71 3.81 0.91 14.44
N LEU A 72 3.17 1.56 13.46
CA LEU A 72 3.83 2.45 12.51
C LEU A 72 4.47 3.66 13.21
N ALA A 73 3.75 4.29 14.15
CA ALA A 73 4.25 5.41 14.92
C ALA A 73 5.49 5.06 15.75
N SER A 74 5.56 3.83 16.28
CA SER A 74 6.74 3.34 17.02
C SER A 74 8.01 3.28 16.15
N LYS A 75 7.86 3.14 14.82
CA LYS A 75 8.95 3.22 13.84
C LYS A 75 9.12 4.63 13.23
N GLY A 76 8.43 5.64 13.76
CA GLY A 76 8.49 7.02 13.26
C GLY A 76 7.72 7.26 11.96
N MET A 77 6.73 6.42 11.65
CA MET A 77 5.87 6.55 10.47
C MET A 77 4.47 7.04 10.84
N LEU A 78 3.91 7.94 10.03
CA LEU A 78 2.56 8.45 10.21
C LEU A 78 1.62 7.82 9.18
N LEU A 79 0.67 7.01 9.65
CA LEU A 79 -0.38 6.45 8.82
C LEU A 79 -1.36 7.54 8.36
N GLN A 80 -1.72 7.52 7.08
CA GLN A 80 -2.71 8.40 6.48
C GLN A 80 -3.70 7.60 5.63
N ARG A 81 -4.99 7.88 5.81
CA ARG A 81 -6.04 7.45 4.87
C ARG A 81 -6.12 8.46 3.74
N SER A 82 -5.48 8.17 2.61
CA SER A 82 -5.47 9.02 1.43
C SER A 82 -6.60 8.65 0.46
N ALA A 83 -6.69 9.33 -0.68
CA ALA A 83 -7.57 8.90 -1.77
C ALA A 83 -7.11 7.51 -2.27
N PHE A 84 -8.06 6.58 -2.45
CA PHE A 84 -7.87 5.24 -3.03
C PHE A 84 -6.97 4.25 -2.25
N CYS A 85 -6.04 4.69 -1.40
CA CYS A 85 -5.18 3.81 -0.62
C CYS A 85 -4.77 4.40 0.74
N MET A 86 -4.23 3.56 1.62
CA MET A 86 -3.51 4.01 2.79
C MET A 86 -2.07 4.36 2.41
N THR A 87 -1.53 5.41 3.01
CA THR A 87 -0.14 5.80 2.83
C THR A 87 0.54 5.98 4.18
N VAL A 88 1.87 5.87 4.18
CA VAL A 88 2.70 6.21 5.34
C VAL A 88 3.67 7.32 4.97
N ARG A 89 3.70 8.34 5.83
CA ARG A 89 4.75 9.34 5.82
C ARG A 89 5.88 8.90 6.74
N GLY A 90 7.06 8.75 6.17
CA GLY A 90 8.26 8.32 6.87
C GLY A 90 9.25 7.68 5.90
N ALA A 91 10.42 7.29 6.42
CA ALA A 91 11.42 6.63 5.61
C ALA A 91 11.08 5.15 5.44
N VAL A 92 10.77 4.74 4.21
CA VAL A 92 10.71 3.34 3.81
C VAL A 92 12.03 3.00 3.12
N ARG A 93 12.67 1.91 3.55
CA ARG A 93 13.90 1.43 2.92
C ARG A 93 13.53 0.41 1.88
N PHE A 94 13.82 0.71 0.62
CA PHE A 94 13.69 -0.25 -0.48
C PHE A 94 15.05 -0.89 -0.72
N ASN A 95 15.16 -2.20 -0.50
CA ASN A 95 16.23 -3.01 -1.04
C ASN A 95 15.65 -4.22 -1.77
N GLU A 96 16.19 -4.47 -2.96
CA GLU A 96 15.75 -5.58 -3.83
C GLU A 96 16.00 -6.96 -3.19
N THR A 97 16.84 -7.04 -2.15
CA THR A 97 17.13 -8.29 -1.43
C THR A 97 16.08 -8.67 -0.39
N ASP A 98 15.27 -7.72 0.09
CA ASP A 98 14.28 -7.97 1.14
C ASP A 98 12.85 -7.79 0.58
N ALA A 99 12.73 -7.93 -0.74
CA ALA A 99 11.45 -7.93 -1.41
C ALA A 99 10.70 -9.23 -1.10
N LEU A 100 9.47 -9.05 -0.65
CA LEU A 100 8.48 -10.10 -0.49
C LEU A 100 7.77 -10.30 -1.83
N LEU A 101 7.70 -11.56 -2.26
CA LEU A 101 6.87 -11.98 -3.38
C LEU A 101 5.58 -12.55 -2.82
N MET A 102 4.45 -11.95 -3.21
CA MET A 102 3.12 -12.32 -2.74
C MET A 102 2.28 -12.74 -3.93
N ASP A 103 1.51 -13.81 -3.80
CA ASP A 103 0.53 -14.20 -4.82
C ASP A 103 -0.63 -13.20 -4.80
N ALA A 104 -0.88 -12.51 -5.93
CA ALA A 104 -1.96 -11.53 -6.03
C ALA A 104 -3.36 -12.16 -6.12
N GLY A 105 -3.46 -13.50 -6.11
CA GLY A 105 -4.74 -14.21 -5.97
C GLY A 105 -5.70 -14.09 -7.15
N ASP A 106 -5.31 -13.42 -8.24
CA ASP A 106 -6.18 -13.12 -9.39
C ASP A 106 -6.12 -14.19 -10.51
N GLY A 107 -5.35 -15.27 -10.31
CA GLY A 107 -5.23 -16.37 -11.27
C GLY A 107 -4.53 -15.98 -12.58
N ALA A 108 -4.01 -14.76 -12.70
CA ALA A 108 -3.22 -14.29 -13.85
C ALA A 108 -1.71 -14.53 -13.68
N GLY A 109 -1.27 -14.93 -12.48
CA GLY A 109 0.15 -15.22 -12.21
C GLY A 109 1.02 -13.97 -12.03
N ASP A 110 0.41 -12.80 -11.78
CA ASP A 110 1.16 -11.59 -11.44
C ASP A 110 1.48 -11.61 -9.94
N GLU A 111 2.72 -11.96 -9.61
CA GLU A 111 3.24 -11.83 -8.24
C GLU A 111 3.34 -10.35 -7.88
N THR A 112 2.79 -9.94 -6.73
CA THR A 112 2.98 -8.60 -6.20
C THR A 112 4.26 -8.56 -5.39
N GLU A 113 5.20 -7.73 -5.82
CA GLU A 113 6.44 -7.46 -5.11
C GLU A 113 6.26 -6.27 -4.15
N GLY A 114 6.64 -6.45 -2.90
CA GLY A 114 6.56 -5.42 -1.88
C GLY A 114 7.67 -5.51 -0.85
N ILE A 115 7.91 -4.44 -0.11
CA ILE A 115 8.87 -4.43 0.99
C ILE A 115 8.13 -4.46 2.31
N GLU A 116 8.54 -5.35 3.22
CA GLU A 116 8.06 -5.34 4.60
C GLU A 116 8.37 -3.98 5.26
N ILE A 117 7.33 -3.36 5.81
CA ILE A 117 7.48 -2.19 6.68
C ILE A 117 7.58 -2.63 8.13
N LEU A 118 6.63 -3.45 8.59
CA LEU A 118 6.60 -4.03 9.92
C LEU A 118 5.59 -5.16 10.00
N THR A 119 5.71 -5.96 11.06
CA THR A 119 4.63 -6.81 11.55
C THR A 119 4.10 -6.31 12.89
N PHE A 120 2.84 -6.59 13.19
CA PHE A 120 2.22 -6.29 14.47
C PHE A 120 1.16 -7.35 14.83
N SER A 121 0.79 -7.40 16.11
CA SER A 121 -0.28 -8.26 16.60
C SER A 121 -1.50 -7.41 16.93
N SER A 122 -2.69 -7.89 16.55
CA SER A 122 -3.97 -7.32 16.96
C SER A 122 -5.01 -8.43 17.05
N LYS A 123 -5.91 -8.36 18.03
CA LYS A 123 -7.03 -9.33 18.21
C LYS A 123 -6.66 -10.82 18.19
N GLY A 124 -5.42 -11.16 18.54
CA GLY A 124 -4.93 -12.55 18.54
C GLY A 124 -4.43 -13.06 17.19
N SER A 125 -4.43 -12.21 16.17
CA SER A 125 -3.83 -12.45 14.86
C SER A 125 -2.59 -11.59 14.65
N ARG A 126 -1.80 -11.96 13.65
CA ARG A 126 -0.63 -11.20 13.21
C ARG A 126 -0.84 -10.66 11.82
N TYR A 127 -0.27 -9.49 11.61
CA TYR A 127 -0.43 -8.71 10.41
C TYR A 127 0.91 -8.20 9.93
N LEU A 128 1.07 -8.21 8.62
CA LEU A 128 2.20 -7.70 7.87
C LEU A 128 1.77 -6.44 7.14
N VAL A 129 2.45 -5.33 7.41
CA VAL A 129 2.32 -4.10 6.63
C VAL A 129 3.46 -4.03 5.64
N TYR A 130 3.16 -3.82 4.36
CA TYR A 130 4.17 -3.73 3.30
C TYR A 130 3.92 -2.52 2.39
N ALA A 131 4.98 -2.05 1.74
CA ALA A 131 4.90 -1.07 0.65
C ALA A 131 5.02 -1.79 -0.69
N PRO A 132 4.05 -1.66 -1.62
CA PRO A 132 4.20 -2.17 -2.98
C PRO A 132 5.39 -1.51 -3.70
N MET A 133 6.17 -2.27 -4.46
CA MET A 133 7.34 -1.76 -5.19
C MET A 133 6.97 -0.79 -6.32
N ASN A 134 5.83 -1.03 -6.98
CA ASN A 134 5.35 -0.21 -8.10
C ASN A 134 3.99 0.45 -7.80
N PRO A 135 3.93 1.47 -6.92
CA PRO A 135 2.69 2.11 -6.51
C PRO A 135 2.16 3.14 -7.53
N VAL A 136 2.22 2.80 -8.82
CA VAL A 136 1.84 3.72 -9.89
C VAL A 136 0.33 3.86 -9.96
N LEU A 137 -0.16 5.10 -9.88
CA LEU A 137 -1.56 5.42 -10.12
C LEU A 137 -1.75 5.96 -11.53
N LEU A 138 -2.68 5.34 -12.27
CA LEU A 138 -3.18 5.86 -13.53
C LEU A 138 -4.48 6.63 -13.26
N VAL A 139 -4.44 7.94 -13.50
CA VAL A 139 -5.59 8.84 -13.34
C VAL A 139 -6.05 9.31 -14.72
#